data_AF-A0A8H5WHY2-F1
#
_entry.id   AF-A0A8H5WHY2-F1
#
_cell.length_a   1.000
_cell.length_b   1.000
_cell.length_c   1.000
_cell.angle_alpha   90.00
_cell.angle_beta   90.00
_cell.angle_gamma   90.00
#
_symmetry.space_group_name_H-M   'P 1'
#
loop_
_entity.id
_entity.type
_entity.pdbx_description
1 polymer ?
#
loop_
_entity_poly.entity_id
_entity_poly.type
_entity_poly.pdbx_seq_one_letter_code
_entity_poly.pdbx_strand_id
1 'polypeptide(L)'
;MNPADPNLELYRSVLHLSWKERRQRMQHLPRSERERVRTTVEREDHAQRLQENIAGRDLIQMALLDPSKIIERLPLKYALLGRTTYQYDEDKMVTRITNDVARSSQTLVDMMANFDRGARPLPLEAWKLVYCDVYYVDGGDATLQEVYEARLREDELQTPAARARELVRYNALKRARRNSKWMIPAIERLSLEEKTQPDPKDKEAYQRLLEQSHDRELKEKLMKQTFYKQALERVWKQVSPEPPVWVRHILHAQQQWGFVYYLSREADQRYGRNWQLTWDQIDNHCSPTRVTYASIHSQGTANWIKMQELETENWPIFNQNDNIAEDEDLRKHFKQYIEEGRSQTRENERNKGTSSEDNDGILSPGLLRNTFIVIPAELVSGNLGRRESEILDPYWVWAYDADWDGSAEETISSGEKYQGRVKVAIWSVNSWFYAARWEGVNLRDMWLKAQQHPEKLWICYSKELEEWDHEPYI
;
A
#
# COMPACT_ATOMS: atom_id res chain seq x y z
N MET A 1 9.21 33.91 -39.83
CA MET A 1 8.62 32.70 -40.44
C MET A 1 9.71 31.66 -40.52
N ASN A 2 9.69 30.63 -39.67
CA ASN A 2 10.61 29.50 -39.82
C ASN A 2 10.23 28.73 -41.09
N PRO A 3 11.18 28.35 -41.96
CA PRO A 3 10.87 27.50 -43.10
C PRO A 3 10.29 26.17 -42.60
N ALA A 4 9.20 25.72 -43.24
CA ALA A 4 8.55 24.47 -42.87
C ALA A 4 9.51 23.31 -43.06
N ASP A 5 9.62 22.46 -42.03
CA ASP A 5 10.48 21.28 -42.03
C ASP A 5 9.87 20.21 -42.97
N PRO A 6 10.50 19.91 -44.12
CA PRO A 6 9.91 19.03 -45.13
C PRO A 6 9.73 17.59 -44.64
N ASN A 7 10.52 17.15 -43.65
CA ASN A 7 10.39 15.82 -43.07
C ASN A 7 9.14 15.73 -42.17
N LEU A 8 8.79 16.82 -41.47
CA LEU A 8 7.54 16.90 -40.70
C LEU A 8 6.32 16.89 -41.62
N GLU A 9 6.35 17.66 -42.71
CA GLU A 9 5.25 17.67 -43.69
C GLU A 9 5.05 16.30 -44.33
N LEU A 10 6.14 15.64 -44.72
CA LEU A 10 6.09 14.29 -45.27
C LEU A 10 5.45 13.31 -44.27
N TYR A 11 5.83 13.37 -42.99
CA TYR A 11 5.26 12.47 -41.98
C TYR A 11 3.78 12.75 -41.73
N ARG A 12 3.38 14.02 -41.64
CA ARG A 12 1.97 14.42 -41.51
C ARG A 12 1.14 13.89 -42.67
N SER A 13 1.66 13.94 -43.91
CA SER A 13 0.96 13.43 -45.09
C SER A 13 0.67 11.92 -45.04
N VAL A 14 1.45 11.13 -44.30
CA VAL A 14 1.31 9.67 -44.20
C VAL A 14 0.65 9.20 -42.90
N LEU A 15 0.16 10.10 -42.04
CA LEU A 15 -0.51 9.74 -40.79
C LEU A 15 -1.77 8.89 -40.97
N HIS A 16 -2.41 8.92 -42.14
CA HIS A 16 -3.57 8.07 -42.44
C HIS A 16 -3.20 6.61 -42.72
N LEU A 17 -1.92 6.31 -42.99
CA LEU A 17 -1.44 4.95 -43.30
C LEU A 17 -1.20 4.12 -42.04
N SER A 18 -1.05 2.79 -42.19
CA SER A 18 -0.65 1.91 -41.09
C SER A 18 0.80 2.15 -40.63
N TRP A 19 1.15 1.72 -39.42
CA TRP A 19 2.51 1.87 -38.88
C TRP A 19 3.59 1.25 -39.79
N LYS A 20 3.31 0.09 -40.40
CA LYS A 20 4.25 -0.58 -41.32
C LYS A 20 4.50 0.26 -42.57
N GLU A 21 3.44 0.82 -43.16
CA GLU A 21 3.52 1.66 -44.36
C GLU A 21 4.19 3.00 -44.08
N ARG A 22 3.89 3.65 -42.94
CA ARG A 22 4.59 4.86 -42.49
C ARG A 22 6.10 4.60 -42.38
N ARG A 23 6.48 3.47 -41.76
CA ARG A 23 7.90 3.10 -41.61
C ARG A 23 8.60 2.87 -42.95
N GLN A 24 7.90 2.29 -43.92
CA GLN A 24 8.42 2.07 -45.28
C GLN A 24 8.57 3.39 -46.05
N ARG A 25 7.57 4.28 -45.98
CA ARG A 25 7.62 5.60 -46.63
C ARG A 25 8.74 6.48 -46.07
N MET A 26 9.02 6.37 -44.76
CA MET A 26 10.07 7.12 -44.09
C MET A 26 11.45 6.44 -44.13
N GLN A 27 11.60 5.29 -44.79
CA GLN A 27 12.83 4.48 -44.73
C GLN A 27 14.10 5.17 -45.24
N HIS A 28 13.92 6.16 -46.12
CA HIS A 28 15.00 6.97 -46.68
C HIS A 28 15.63 7.91 -45.65
N LEU A 29 14.94 8.18 -44.53
CA LEU A 29 15.48 8.99 -43.44
C LEU A 29 16.27 8.15 -42.43
N PRO A 30 17.34 8.71 -41.85
CA PRO A 30 18.03 8.11 -40.71
C PRO A 30 17.06 7.76 -39.58
N ARG A 31 17.41 6.74 -38.78
CA ARG A 31 16.56 6.32 -37.64
C ARG A 31 16.30 7.47 -36.66
N SER A 32 17.32 8.26 -36.36
CA SER A 32 17.22 9.45 -35.49
C SER A 32 16.20 10.47 -36.02
N GLU A 33 16.19 10.68 -37.34
CA GLU A 33 15.32 11.67 -37.96
C GLU A 33 13.86 11.20 -38.05
N ARG A 34 13.65 9.91 -38.34
CA ARG A 34 12.32 9.29 -38.24
C ARG A 34 11.74 9.40 -36.84
N GLU A 35 12.58 9.16 -35.83
CA GLU A 35 12.20 9.26 -34.43
C GLU A 35 11.84 10.70 -34.07
N ARG A 36 12.69 11.67 -34.43
CA ARG A 36 12.45 13.10 -34.19
C ARG A 36 11.10 13.54 -34.76
N VAL A 37 10.87 13.22 -36.03
CA VAL A 37 9.68 13.66 -36.77
C VAL A 37 8.41 13.01 -36.20
N ARG A 38 8.45 11.71 -35.91
CA ARG A 38 7.34 11.01 -35.23
C ARG A 38 7.02 11.67 -33.89
N THR A 39 8.02 11.81 -33.02
CA THR A 39 7.84 12.34 -31.68
C THR A 39 7.33 13.78 -31.71
N THR A 40 7.78 14.59 -32.67
CA THR A 40 7.30 15.97 -32.84
C THR A 40 5.81 16.01 -33.18
N VAL A 41 5.37 15.20 -34.15
CA VAL A 41 3.96 15.16 -34.57
C VAL A 41 3.05 14.57 -33.48
N GLU A 42 3.52 13.53 -32.77
CA GLU A 42 2.78 12.99 -31.63
C GLU A 42 2.62 14.04 -30.51
N ARG A 43 3.69 14.79 -30.18
CA ARG A 43 3.61 15.88 -29.20
C ARG A 43 2.61 16.97 -29.60
N GLU A 44 2.60 17.38 -30.87
CA GLU A 44 1.65 18.37 -31.39
C GLU A 44 0.19 17.89 -31.27
N ASP A 45 -0.09 16.64 -31.64
CA ASP A 45 -1.43 16.04 -31.51
C ASP A 45 -1.87 15.97 -30.04
N HIS A 46 -0.99 15.54 -29.14
CA HIS A 46 -1.28 15.54 -27.70
C HIS A 46 -1.53 16.95 -27.14
N ALA A 47 -0.74 17.96 -27.55
CA ALA A 47 -0.92 19.35 -27.13
C ALA A 47 -2.23 19.94 -27.66
N GLN A 48 -2.59 19.67 -28.92
CA GLN A 48 -3.85 20.09 -29.51
C GLN A 48 -5.04 19.48 -28.77
N ARG A 49 -5.03 18.16 -28.54
CA ARG A 49 -6.08 17.48 -27.76
C ARG A 49 -6.20 18.05 -26.36
N LEU A 50 -5.08 18.41 -25.71
CA LEU A 50 -5.13 19.04 -24.40
C LEU A 50 -5.81 20.41 -24.48
N GLN A 51 -5.47 21.25 -25.46
CA GLN A 51 -6.10 22.56 -25.65
C GLN A 51 -7.61 22.43 -25.90
N GLU A 52 -8.02 21.49 -26.76
CA GLU A 52 -9.44 21.18 -27.02
C GLU A 52 -10.16 20.69 -25.76
N ASN A 53 -9.49 19.87 -24.93
CA ASN A 53 -10.05 19.39 -23.66
C ASN A 53 -10.15 20.49 -22.61
N ILE A 54 -9.22 21.44 -22.56
CA ILE A 54 -9.29 22.60 -21.66
C ILE A 54 -10.40 23.55 -22.14
N ALA A 55 -10.48 23.79 -23.45
CA ALA A 55 -11.45 24.68 -24.10
C ALA A 55 -11.54 26.07 -23.43
N GLY A 56 -10.39 26.61 -22.99
CA GLY A 56 -10.31 27.91 -22.30
C GLY A 56 -10.85 27.94 -20.87
N ARG A 57 -11.23 26.79 -20.29
CA ARG A 57 -11.72 26.71 -18.89
C ARG A 57 -10.57 26.81 -17.88
N ASP A 58 -10.86 27.40 -16.73
CA ASP A 58 -9.96 27.41 -15.58
C ASP A 58 -9.98 26.05 -14.87
N LEU A 59 -8.88 25.30 -14.99
CA LEU A 59 -8.74 23.98 -14.36
C LEU A 59 -8.77 24.02 -12.84
N ILE A 60 -8.29 25.11 -12.22
CA ILE A 60 -8.31 25.26 -10.75
C ILE A 60 -9.76 25.39 -10.29
N GLN A 61 -10.51 26.30 -10.91
CA GLN A 61 -11.92 26.48 -10.59
C GLN A 61 -12.73 25.21 -10.85
N MET A 62 -12.47 24.52 -11.96
CA MET A 62 -13.12 23.23 -12.27
C MET A 62 -12.86 22.18 -11.17
N ALA A 63 -11.61 22.04 -10.72
CA ALA A 63 -11.25 21.09 -9.67
C ALA A 63 -11.97 21.39 -8.35
N LEU A 64 -12.04 22.68 -7.97
CA LEU A 64 -12.65 23.11 -6.71
C LEU A 64 -14.17 22.96 -6.70
N LEU A 65 -14.82 23.07 -7.86
CA LEU A 65 -16.28 22.91 -7.98
C LEU A 65 -16.70 21.45 -8.12
N ASP A 66 -15.98 20.66 -8.91
CA ASP A 66 -16.32 19.27 -9.24
C ASP A 66 -15.07 18.48 -9.68
N PRO A 67 -14.32 17.88 -8.72
CA PRO A 67 -13.08 17.17 -9.00
C PRO A 67 -13.24 16.02 -10.00
N SER A 68 -14.39 15.35 -10.02
CA SER A 68 -14.67 14.17 -10.85
C SER A 68 -14.47 14.47 -12.34
N LYS A 69 -14.84 15.68 -12.79
CA LYS A 69 -14.65 16.15 -14.17
C LYS A 69 -13.19 16.15 -14.64
N ILE A 70 -12.25 16.29 -13.70
CA ILE A 70 -10.80 16.26 -13.98
C ILE A 70 -10.24 14.86 -13.74
N ILE A 71 -10.67 14.18 -12.67
CA ILE A 71 -10.18 12.84 -12.31
C ILE A 71 -10.43 11.84 -13.45
N GLU A 72 -11.60 11.89 -14.07
CA GLU A 72 -11.98 11.01 -15.19
C GLU A 72 -11.22 11.30 -16.49
N ARG A 73 -10.56 12.46 -16.60
CA ARG A 73 -9.88 12.93 -17.82
C ARG A 73 -8.40 13.12 -17.59
N LEU A 74 -7.63 12.07 -17.86
CA LEU A 74 -6.18 12.04 -17.64
C LEU A 74 -5.41 13.27 -18.17
N PRO A 75 -5.67 13.80 -19.38
CA PRO A 75 -4.97 14.99 -19.86
C PRO A 75 -5.19 16.23 -19.00
N LEU A 76 -6.43 16.43 -18.52
CA LEU A 76 -6.77 17.57 -17.64
C LEU A 76 -6.11 17.42 -16.27
N LYS A 77 -6.14 16.20 -15.72
CA LYS A 77 -5.46 15.87 -14.46
C LYS A 77 -3.97 16.14 -14.56
N TYR A 78 -3.32 15.69 -15.63
CA TYR A 78 -1.88 15.87 -15.83
C TYR A 78 -1.54 17.35 -16.00
N ALA A 79 -2.32 18.10 -16.78
CA ALA A 79 -2.13 19.53 -16.92
C ALA A 79 -2.27 20.28 -15.59
N LEU A 80 -3.28 19.98 -14.77
CA LEU A 80 -3.46 20.60 -13.45
C LEU A 80 -2.30 20.30 -12.49
N LEU A 81 -1.72 19.10 -12.57
CA LEU A 81 -0.55 18.71 -11.78
C LEU A 81 0.77 19.26 -12.35
N GLY A 82 0.77 19.83 -13.56
CA GLY A 82 1.97 20.31 -14.26
C GLY A 82 2.81 19.20 -14.90
N ARG A 83 2.19 18.06 -15.20
CA ARG A 83 2.79 16.91 -15.89
C ARG A 83 2.64 17.07 -17.40
N THR A 84 3.51 16.41 -18.16
CA THR A 84 3.33 16.31 -19.62
C THR A 84 2.25 15.29 -19.95
N THR A 85 1.47 15.55 -21.00
CA THR A 85 0.50 14.58 -21.53
C THR A 85 1.15 13.53 -22.43
N TYR A 86 2.45 13.66 -22.72
CA TYR A 86 3.22 12.71 -23.52
C TYR A 86 4.10 11.84 -22.61
N GLN A 87 3.60 10.65 -22.30
CA GLN A 87 4.18 9.73 -21.31
C GLN A 87 5.67 9.43 -21.54
N TYR A 88 6.10 9.29 -22.79
CA TYR A 88 7.49 8.95 -23.12
C TYR A 88 8.50 10.00 -22.64
N ASP A 89 8.13 11.29 -22.66
CA ASP A 89 9.00 12.36 -22.19
C ASP A 89 9.08 12.36 -20.66
N GLU A 90 7.97 12.09 -19.98
CA GLU A 90 7.94 11.94 -18.53
C GLU A 90 8.79 10.76 -18.08
N ASP A 91 8.65 9.60 -18.73
CA ASP A 91 9.42 8.38 -18.41
C ASP A 91 10.93 8.60 -18.62
N LYS A 92 11.32 9.33 -19.66
CA LYS A 92 12.72 9.74 -19.88
C LYS A 92 13.23 10.66 -18.78
N MET A 93 12.46 11.68 -18.42
CA MET A 93 12.80 12.61 -17.35
C MET A 93 12.98 11.87 -16.02
N VAL A 94 12.04 10.97 -15.69
CA VAL A 94 12.07 10.14 -14.47
C VAL A 94 13.28 9.20 -14.48
N THR A 95 13.54 8.51 -15.60
CA THR A 95 14.71 7.61 -15.72
C THR A 95 16.01 8.36 -15.49
N ARG A 96 16.14 9.56 -16.06
CA ARG A 96 17.33 10.41 -15.88
C ARG A 96 17.47 10.88 -14.44
N ILE A 97 16.42 11.47 -13.85
CA ILE A 97 16.44 12.01 -12.49
C ILE A 97 16.71 10.93 -11.44
N THR A 98 16.19 9.71 -11.67
CA THR A 98 16.34 8.59 -10.74
C THR A 98 17.58 7.73 -10.99
N ASN A 99 18.42 8.07 -11.98
CA ASN A 99 19.58 7.27 -12.40
C ASN A 99 19.21 5.80 -12.76
N ASP A 100 18.14 5.62 -13.55
CA ASP A 100 17.57 4.32 -13.98
C ASP A 100 16.98 3.45 -12.83
N VAL A 101 16.85 4.00 -11.60
CA VAL A 101 16.19 3.27 -10.50
C VAL A 101 14.70 3.11 -10.78
N ALA A 102 14.04 4.12 -11.36
CA ALA A 102 12.65 4.04 -11.82
C ALA A 102 12.56 4.42 -13.31
N ARG A 103 11.83 3.61 -14.09
CA ARG A 103 11.70 3.78 -15.55
C ARG A 103 10.41 4.48 -15.99
N SER A 104 9.52 4.73 -15.05
CA SER A 104 8.28 5.45 -15.29
C SER A 104 7.85 6.24 -14.06
N SER A 105 7.02 7.26 -14.25
CA SER A 105 6.41 8.02 -13.15
C SER A 105 5.59 7.13 -12.22
N GLN A 106 4.86 6.17 -12.77
CA GLN A 106 4.08 5.21 -11.98
C GLN A 106 4.98 4.37 -11.08
N THR A 107 6.04 3.79 -11.64
CA THR A 107 7.03 3.02 -10.87
C THR A 107 7.68 3.86 -9.78
N LEU A 108 8.03 5.11 -10.08
CA LEU A 108 8.61 6.04 -9.11
C LEU A 108 7.66 6.31 -7.94
N VAL A 109 6.41 6.65 -8.25
CA VAL A 109 5.38 6.92 -7.24
C VAL A 109 5.12 5.69 -6.38
N ASP A 110 5.00 4.50 -6.98
CA ASP A 110 4.75 3.27 -6.23
C ASP A 110 5.92 2.89 -5.31
N MET A 111 7.17 3.08 -5.75
CA MET A 111 8.36 2.86 -4.93
C MET A 111 8.40 3.79 -3.71
N MET A 112 8.04 5.07 -3.88
CA MET A 112 8.02 6.03 -2.78
C MET A 112 6.81 5.87 -1.87
N ALA A 113 5.64 5.57 -2.42
CA ALA A 113 4.42 5.30 -1.64
C ALA A 113 4.58 4.09 -0.73
N ASN A 114 5.28 3.05 -1.21
CA ASN A 114 5.51 1.80 -0.51
C ASN A 114 6.95 1.67 0.00
N PHE A 115 7.60 2.80 0.34
CA PHE A 115 9.02 2.80 0.72
C PHE A 115 9.32 1.83 1.87
N ASP A 116 8.41 1.70 2.84
CA ASP A 116 8.50 0.68 3.89
C ASP A 116 8.57 -0.75 3.39
N ARG A 117 7.83 -1.10 2.33
CA ARG A 117 7.79 -2.47 1.80
C ARG A 117 9.02 -2.82 0.99
N GLY A 118 9.75 -1.81 0.50
CA GLY A 118 10.94 -2.05 -0.31
C GLY A 118 11.70 -0.78 -0.60
N ALA A 119 12.66 -0.42 0.26
CA ALA A 119 13.49 0.74 0.06
C ALA A 119 14.29 0.65 -1.26
N ARG A 120 14.41 1.79 -1.93
CA ARG A 120 15.17 1.97 -3.18
C ARG A 120 16.15 3.14 -3.02
N PRO A 121 17.32 3.10 -3.67
CA PRO A 121 18.33 4.15 -3.57
C PRO A 121 17.95 5.38 -4.42
N LEU A 122 16.80 5.98 -4.11
CA LEU A 122 16.23 7.10 -4.85
C LEU A 122 16.93 8.41 -4.47
N PRO A 123 17.53 9.14 -5.43
CA PRO A 123 18.26 10.38 -5.14
C PRO A 123 17.32 11.48 -4.62
N LEU A 124 17.87 12.49 -3.95
CA LEU A 124 17.13 13.64 -3.42
C LEU A 124 16.19 14.28 -4.45
N GLU A 125 16.68 14.48 -5.68
CA GLU A 125 15.90 15.06 -6.77
C GLU A 125 14.66 14.23 -7.14
N ALA A 126 14.71 12.90 -6.99
CA ALA A 126 13.53 12.07 -7.20
C ALA A 126 12.43 12.37 -6.16
N TRP A 127 12.82 12.54 -4.89
CA TRP A 127 11.87 12.88 -3.82
C TRP A 127 11.25 14.26 -4.05
N LYS A 128 12.05 15.25 -4.46
CA LYS A 128 11.56 16.58 -4.85
C LYS A 128 10.60 16.50 -6.03
N LEU A 129 10.91 15.69 -7.05
CA LEU A 129 10.05 15.49 -8.22
C LEU A 129 8.67 14.94 -7.83
N VAL A 130 8.61 13.92 -6.97
CA VAL A 130 7.33 13.36 -6.50
C VAL A 130 6.57 14.33 -5.59
N TYR A 131 7.26 15.08 -4.73
CA TYR A 131 6.63 16.15 -3.96
C TYR A 131 5.95 17.19 -4.85
N CYS A 132 6.53 17.44 -6.03
CA CYS A 132 6.02 18.34 -7.06
C CYS A 132 5.03 17.67 -8.03
N ASP A 133 4.40 16.55 -7.66
CA ASP A 133 3.40 15.87 -8.49
C ASP A 133 3.95 15.32 -9.82
N VAL A 134 5.26 15.00 -9.86
CA VAL A 134 5.99 14.57 -11.07
C VAL A 134 5.97 15.65 -12.16
N TYR A 135 6.07 16.91 -11.75
CA TYR A 135 6.10 18.06 -12.65
C TYR A 135 7.12 17.89 -13.79
N TYR A 136 6.69 18.20 -15.02
CA TYR A 136 7.55 18.06 -16.19
C TYR A 136 8.49 19.26 -16.35
N VAL A 137 9.74 19.11 -15.90
CA VAL A 137 10.74 20.19 -15.91
C VAL A 137 11.48 20.36 -17.24
N ASP A 138 11.53 19.32 -18.09
CA ASP A 138 12.26 19.38 -19.38
C ASP A 138 11.56 20.25 -20.44
N GLY A 139 10.31 20.65 -20.20
CA GLY A 139 9.50 21.43 -21.13
C GLY A 139 9.48 22.94 -20.86
N GLY A 140 10.16 23.42 -19.82
CA GLY A 140 10.14 24.83 -19.43
C GLY A 140 11.49 25.31 -18.89
N ASP A 141 11.55 26.59 -18.54
CA ASP A 141 12.79 27.23 -18.07
C ASP A 141 13.03 27.05 -16.57
N ALA A 142 12.03 26.58 -15.82
CA ALA A 142 12.11 26.41 -14.38
C ALA A 142 12.84 25.11 -14.02
N THR A 143 13.81 25.23 -13.12
CA THR A 143 14.50 24.10 -12.51
C THR A 143 13.59 23.35 -11.53
N LEU A 144 13.89 22.07 -11.29
CA LEU A 144 13.15 21.28 -10.30
C LEU A 144 13.17 21.91 -8.89
N GLN A 145 14.28 22.54 -8.52
CA GLN A 145 14.42 23.22 -7.24
C GLN A 145 13.48 24.44 -7.12
N GLU A 146 13.37 25.27 -8.16
CA GLU A 146 12.46 26.42 -8.17
C GLU A 146 10.99 25.97 -8.08
N VAL A 147 10.64 24.90 -8.80
CA VAL A 147 9.30 24.30 -8.72
C VAL A 147 9.04 23.77 -7.32
N TYR A 148 10.00 23.09 -6.71
CA TYR A 148 9.88 22.56 -5.34
C TYR A 148 9.63 23.67 -4.31
N GLU A 149 10.42 24.75 -4.35
CA GLU A 149 10.24 25.89 -3.46
C GLU A 149 8.92 26.62 -3.69
N ALA A 150 8.47 26.73 -4.94
CA ALA A 150 7.15 27.28 -5.26
C ALA A 150 6.03 26.41 -4.67
N ARG A 151 6.13 25.08 -4.80
CA ARG A 151 5.14 24.14 -4.23
C ARG A 151 5.10 24.19 -2.70
N LEU A 152 6.25 24.33 -2.03
CA LEU A 152 6.30 24.52 -0.58
C LEU A 152 5.53 25.78 -0.16
N ARG A 153 5.80 26.92 -0.81
CA ARG A 153 5.10 28.19 -0.53
C ARG A 153 3.60 28.09 -0.79
N GLU A 154 3.20 27.45 -1.89
CA GLU A 154 1.80 27.26 -2.24
C GLU A 154 1.03 26.41 -1.22
N ASP A 155 1.68 25.39 -0.65
CA ASP A 155 1.14 24.54 0.41
C ASP A 155 1.03 25.30 1.74
N GLU A 156 2.06 26.06 2.13
CA GLU A 156 2.03 26.89 3.34
C GLU A 156 0.90 27.92 3.30
N LEU A 157 0.69 28.54 2.15
CA LEU A 157 -0.36 29.53 1.92
C LEU A 157 -1.73 28.92 1.61
N GLN A 158 -1.83 27.59 1.48
CA GLN A 158 -3.07 26.88 1.13
C GLN A 158 -3.78 27.48 -0.10
N THR A 159 -2.99 27.81 -1.13
CA THR A 159 -3.48 28.49 -2.33
C THR A 159 -4.62 27.70 -3.02
N PRO A 160 -5.51 28.35 -3.80
CA PRO A 160 -6.51 27.66 -4.60
C PRO A 160 -5.90 26.57 -5.51
N ALA A 161 -4.72 26.82 -6.07
CA ALA A 161 -4.00 25.86 -6.89
C ALA A 161 -3.52 24.62 -6.10
N ALA A 162 -3.00 24.81 -4.89
CA ALA A 162 -2.61 23.70 -4.01
C ALA A 162 -3.79 22.82 -3.62
N ARG A 163 -4.90 23.45 -3.22
CA ARG A 163 -6.16 22.75 -2.89
C ARG A 163 -6.73 21.99 -4.09
N ALA A 164 -6.73 22.61 -5.26
CA ALA A 164 -7.18 21.98 -6.50
C ALA A 164 -6.36 20.74 -6.86
N ARG A 165 -5.02 20.81 -6.73
CA ARG A 165 -4.16 19.64 -6.97
C ARG A 165 -4.42 18.52 -5.96
N GLU A 166 -4.58 18.85 -4.69
CA GLU A 166 -4.88 17.87 -3.65
C GLU A 166 -6.13 17.05 -3.96
N LEU A 167 -7.20 17.71 -4.42
CA LEU A 167 -8.47 17.06 -4.77
C LEU A 167 -8.37 16.06 -5.93
N VAL A 168 -7.39 16.21 -6.83
CA VAL A 168 -7.27 15.34 -8.03
C VAL A 168 -6.16 14.30 -7.94
N ARG A 169 -5.31 14.36 -6.90
CA ARG A 169 -4.25 13.37 -6.66
C ARG A 169 -4.89 12.01 -6.39
N TYR A 170 -4.26 10.96 -6.92
CA TYR A 170 -4.62 9.58 -6.59
C TYR A 170 -3.84 9.11 -5.36
N ASN A 171 -4.35 8.11 -4.67
CA ASN A 171 -3.90 7.73 -3.32
C ASN A 171 -2.40 7.37 -3.25
N ALA A 172 -1.86 6.70 -4.27
CA ALA A 172 -0.43 6.40 -4.29
C ALA A 172 0.43 7.67 -4.43
N LEU A 173 0.00 8.65 -5.22
CA LEU A 173 0.72 9.93 -5.32
C LEU A 173 0.64 10.74 -4.01
N LYS A 174 -0.52 10.78 -3.35
CA LYS A 174 -0.66 11.42 -2.04
C LYS A 174 0.30 10.81 -1.01
N ARG A 175 0.30 9.48 -0.88
CA ARG A 175 1.23 8.74 0.00
C ARG A 175 2.69 9.03 -0.33
N ALA A 176 3.07 8.97 -1.61
CA ALA A 176 4.43 9.21 -2.04
C ALA A 176 4.88 10.66 -1.75
N ARG A 177 3.99 11.63 -1.95
CA ARG A 177 4.22 13.04 -1.65
C ARG A 177 4.40 13.28 -0.16
N ARG A 178 3.54 12.72 0.70
CA ARG A 178 3.69 12.75 2.16
C ARG A 178 5.04 12.17 2.60
N ASN A 179 5.39 10.99 2.10
CA ASN A 179 6.68 10.36 2.40
C ASN A 179 7.85 11.25 1.95
N SER A 180 7.72 11.92 0.80
CA SER A 180 8.71 12.90 0.31
C SER A 180 8.84 14.10 1.24
N LYS A 181 7.73 14.62 1.77
CA LYS A 181 7.73 15.73 2.74
C LYS A 181 8.56 15.42 3.99
N TRP A 182 8.52 14.17 4.48
CA TRP A 182 9.33 13.72 5.62
C TRP A 182 10.79 13.47 5.24
N MET A 183 11.02 12.83 4.09
CA MET A 183 12.34 12.40 3.65
C MET A 183 13.25 13.54 3.20
N ILE A 184 12.73 14.52 2.44
CA ILE A 184 13.54 15.58 1.82
C ILE A 184 14.40 16.32 2.85
N PRO A 185 13.84 16.91 3.94
CA PRO A 185 14.65 17.66 4.90
C PRO A 185 15.71 16.82 5.61
N ALA A 186 15.45 15.52 5.81
CA ALA A 186 16.39 14.63 6.47
C ALA A 186 17.49 14.11 5.54
N ILE A 187 17.18 13.86 4.26
CA ILE A 187 18.19 13.53 3.23
C ILE A 187 19.13 14.73 2.99
N GLU A 188 18.62 15.96 3.06
CA GLU A 188 19.43 17.17 2.93
C GLU A 188 20.46 17.31 4.07
N ARG A 189 20.15 16.80 5.26
CA ARG A 189 21.06 16.81 6.42
C ARG A 189 22.11 15.70 6.39
N LEU A 190 21.92 14.65 5.58
CA LEU A 190 22.88 13.57 5.46
C LEU A 190 24.20 14.08 4.85
N SER A 191 25.30 13.79 5.53
CA SER A 191 26.66 14.04 5.05
C SER A 191 27.00 13.18 3.82
N LEU A 192 28.03 13.57 3.06
CA LEU A 192 28.49 12.77 1.93
C LEU A 192 28.99 11.39 2.36
N GLU A 193 29.62 11.30 3.53
CA GLU A 193 30.12 10.04 4.10
C GLU A 193 28.97 9.07 4.41
N GLU A 194 27.90 9.56 5.04
CA GLU A 194 26.71 8.75 5.33
C GLU A 194 26.01 8.24 4.06
N LYS A 195 26.15 8.96 2.94
CA LYS A 195 25.55 8.57 1.64
C LYS A 195 26.40 7.56 0.88
N THR A 196 27.71 7.52 1.11
CA THR A 196 28.66 6.85 0.20
C THR A 196 29.55 5.81 0.86
N GLN A 197 29.60 5.75 2.19
CA GLN A 197 30.40 4.78 2.92
C GLN A 197 29.52 3.72 3.59
N PRO A 198 30.03 2.48 3.71
CA PRO A 198 29.37 1.46 4.51
C PRO A 198 29.36 1.83 5.99
N ASP A 199 28.42 1.24 6.72
CA ASP A 199 28.44 1.25 8.17
C ASP A 199 29.80 0.71 8.68
N PRO A 200 30.42 1.32 9.70
CA PRO A 200 31.67 0.83 10.27
C PRO A 200 31.70 -0.68 10.55
N LYS A 201 30.57 -1.28 10.92
CA LYS A 201 30.45 -2.71 11.22
C LYS A 201 30.61 -3.62 10.00
N ASP A 202 30.32 -3.09 8.81
CA ASP A 202 30.30 -3.87 7.57
C ASP A 202 31.50 -3.58 6.66
N LYS A 203 32.36 -2.62 7.04
CA LYS A 203 33.54 -2.16 6.26
C LYS A 203 34.43 -3.31 5.77
N GLU A 204 34.78 -4.24 6.65
CA GLU A 204 35.65 -5.37 6.30
C GLU A 204 34.99 -6.35 5.33
N ALA A 205 33.69 -6.62 5.51
CA ALA A 205 32.93 -7.51 4.62
C ALA A 205 32.84 -6.93 3.21
N TYR A 206 32.59 -5.62 3.09
CA TYR A 206 32.56 -4.95 1.80
C TYR A 206 33.93 -4.92 1.11
N GLN A 207 35.00 -4.70 1.86
CA GLN A 207 36.35 -4.69 1.32
C GLN A 207 36.72 -6.04 0.70
N ARG A 208 36.44 -7.16 1.40
CA ARG A 208 36.66 -8.52 0.88
C ARG A 208 35.84 -8.81 -0.37
N LEU A 209 34.58 -8.36 -0.41
CA LEU A 209 33.71 -8.54 -1.58
C LEU A 209 34.18 -7.73 -2.81
N LEU A 210 34.83 -6.60 -2.60
CA LEU A 210 35.39 -5.78 -3.67
C LEU A 210 36.65 -6.43 -4.27
N GLU A 211 37.51 -6.98 -3.41
CA GLU A 211 38.77 -7.65 -3.78
C GLU A 211 38.54 -8.95 -4.57
N GLN A 212 37.42 -9.63 -4.34
CA GLN A 212 37.04 -10.86 -5.05
C GLN A 212 36.32 -10.60 -6.39
N SER A 213 35.94 -9.35 -6.70
CA SER A 213 35.17 -9.02 -7.89
C SER A 213 36.06 -8.91 -9.13
N HIS A 214 35.67 -9.58 -10.22
CA HIS A 214 36.35 -9.47 -11.53
C HIS A 214 36.04 -8.14 -12.24
N ASP A 215 34.89 -7.53 -11.94
CA ASP A 215 34.53 -6.19 -12.38
C ASP A 215 34.41 -5.29 -11.15
N ARG A 216 35.48 -4.55 -10.87
CA ARG A 216 35.58 -3.70 -9.68
C ARG A 216 34.71 -2.45 -9.79
N GLU A 217 34.60 -1.88 -10.98
CA GLU A 217 33.88 -0.62 -11.22
C GLU A 217 32.36 -0.81 -11.10
N LEU A 218 31.81 -1.85 -11.74
CA LEU A 218 30.39 -2.17 -11.60
C LEU A 218 30.04 -2.53 -10.15
N LYS A 219 30.91 -3.28 -9.48
CA LYS A 219 30.72 -3.67 -8.08
C LYS A 219 30.71 -2.45 -7.16
N GLU A 220 31.64 -1.53 -7.34
CA GLU A 220 31.71 -0.28 -6.56
C GLU A 220 30.44 0.56 -6.75
N LYS A 221 29.94 0.67 -7.99
CA LYS A 221 28.67 1.36 -8.28
C LYS A 221 27.48 0.72 -7.55
N LEU A 222 27.37 -0.62 -7.59
CA LEU A 222 26.31 -1.37 -6.89
C LEU A 222 26.40 -1.21 -5.37
N MET A 223 27.61 -1.19 -4.83
CA MET A 223 27.86 -0.99 -3.40
C MET A 223 27.45 0.41 -2.96
N LYS A 224 27.81 1.47 -3.69
CA LYS A 224 27.37 2.85 -3.40
C LYS A 224 25.84 2.97 -3.37
N GLN A 225 25.14 2.31 -4.30
CA GLN A 225 23.68 2.23 -4.26
C GLN A 225 23.16 1.52 -3.01
N THR A 226 23.83 0.44 -2.58
CA THR A 226 23.47 -0.30 -1.36
C THR A 226 23.66 0.55 -0.11
N PHE A 227 24.78 1.27 0.00
CA PHE A 227 25.05 2.16 1.14
C PHE A 227 24.03 3.29 1.21
N TYR A 228 23.73 3.90 0.06
CA TYR A 228 22.73 4.97 0.01
C TYR A 228 21.33 4.43 0.38
N LYS A 229 20.96 3.24 -0.10
CA LYS A 229 19.72 2.57 0.33
C LYS A 229 19.65 2.41 1.86
N GLN A 230 20.71 1.91 2.49
CA GLN A 230 20.78 1.75 3.95
C GLN A 230 20.68 3.09 4.69
N ALA A 231 21.32 4.14 4.15
CA ALA A 231 21.20 5.49 4.69
C ALA A 231 19.76 6.00 4.63
N LEU A 232 19.05 5.78 3.51
CA LEU A 232 17.64 6.13 3.38
C LEU A 232 16.75 5.32 4.32
N GLU A 233 17.02 4.03 4.55
CA GLU A 233 16.30 3.22 5.54
C GLU A 233 16.49 3.76 6.97
N ARG A 234 17.71 4.20 7.33
CA ARG A 234 17.97 4.86 8.62
C ARG A 234 17.23 6.18 8.76
N VAL A 235 17.25 7.02 7.73
CA VAL A 235 16.50 8.28 7.71
C VAL A 235 15.00 8.00 7.86
N TRP A 236 14.48 7.04 7.09
CA TRP A 236 13.08 6.66 7.14
C TRP A 236 12.64 6.28 8.56
N LYS A 237 13.42 5.47 9.28
CA LYS A 237 13.17 5.13 10.70
C LYS A 237 13.12 6.35 11.63
N GLN A 238 13.81 7.43 11.30
CA GLN A 238 13.84 8.66 12.10
C GLN A 238 12.65 9.59 11.80
N VAL A 239 12.19 9.64 10.54
CA VAL A 239 11.20 10.62 10.10
C VAL A 239 9.79 10.06 9.91
N SER A 240 9.66 8.74 9.74
CA SER A 240 8.36 8.09 9.66
C SER A 240 7.72 7.98 11.05
N PRO A 241 6.37 7.92 11.14
CA PRO A 241 5.67 7.77 12.41
C PRO A 241 6.19 6.59 13.23
N GLU A 242 6.32 6.79 14.53
CA GLU A 242 6.74 5.72 15.43
C GLU A 242 5.66 4.62 15.45
N PRO A 243 6.05 3.33 15.43
CA PRO A 243 5.08 2.26 15.50
C PRO A 243 4.29 2.32 16.82
N PRO A 244 3.00 1.97 16.79
CA PRO A 244 2.20 1.76 17.99
C PRO A 244 2.93 0.88 19.01
N VAL A 245 2.69 1.12 20.30
CA VAL A 245 3.32 0.35 21.40
C VAL A 245 3.14 -1.16 21.19
N TRP A 246 1.96 -1.59 20.75
CA TRP A 246 1.66 -3.00 20.53
C TRP A 246 2.43 -3.59 19.35
N VAL A 247 2.65 -2.83 18.26
CA VAL A 247 3.49 -3.25 17.12
C VAL A 247 4.94 -3.39 17.55
N ARG A 248 5.46 -2.41 18.31
CA ARG A 248 6.82 -2.49 18.88
C ARG A 248 6.96 -3.72 19.77
N HIS A 249 5.97 -3.97 20.63
CA HIS A 249 5.99 -5.14 21.51
C HIS A 249 6.03 -6.45 20.72
N ILE A 250 5.21 -6.61 19.67
CA ILE A 250 5.23 -7.76 18.78
C ILE A 250 6.61 -7.95 18.14
N LEU A 251 7.17 -6.89 17.57
CA LEU A 251 8.47 -6.94 16.90
C LEU A 251 9.62 -7.24 17.87
N HIS A 252 9.63 -6.63 19.06
CA HIS A 252 10.68 -6.85 20.05
C HIS A 252 10.58 -8.22 20.73
N ALA A 253 9.37 -8.64 21.11
CA ALA A 253 9.13 -9.92 21.77
C ALA A 253 9.03 -11.09 20.79
N GLN A 254 9.05 -10.83 19.48
CA GLN A 254 8.86 -11.84 18.42
C GLN A 254 7.55 -12.60 18.62
N GLN A 255 6.50 -11.88 19.00
CA GLN A 255 5.25 -12.44 19.48
C GLN A 255 4.27 -12.61 18.33
N GLN A 256 3.71 -13.82 18.19
CA GLN A 256 2.65 -14.07 17.21
C GLN A 256 1.42 -13.20 17.48
N TRP A 257 0.75 -12.75 16.43
CA TRP A 257 -0.45 -11.91 16.51
C TRP A 257 -1.49 -12.32 15.47
N GLY A 258 -2.75 -11.95 15.71
CA GLY A 258 -3.87 -12.37 14.88
C GLY A 258 -5.05 -12.85 15.71
N PHE A 259 -5.73 -13.89 15.23
CA PHE A 259 -6.99 -14.35 15.80
C PHE A 259 -6.99 -15.87 16.01
N VAL A 260 -7.90 -16.28 16.89
CA VAL A 260 -8.36 -17.67 16.96
C VAL A 260 -9.48 -17.84 15.95
N TYR A 261 -9.44 -18.93 15.19
CA TYR A 261 -10.37 -19.25 14.13
C TYR A 261 -11.14 -20.54 14.43
N TYR A 262 -12.40 -20.57 13.99
CA TYR A 262 -13.27 -21.73 14.05
C TYR A 262 -13.97 -21.95 12.72
N LEU A 263 -14.29 -23.20 12.43
CA LEU A 263 -15.27 -23.53 11.41
C LEU A 263 -16.67 -23.46 12.01
N SER A 264 -17.61 -22.89 11.25
CA SER A 264 -19.03 -23.11 11.55
C SER A 264 -19.39 -24.59 11.40
N ARG A 265 -20.47 -25.02 12.07
CA ARG A 265 -21.03 -26.37 12.00
C ARG A 265 -21.23 -26.83 10.56
N GLU A 266 -21.84 -25.99 9.75
CA GLU A 266 -22.11 -26.31 8.36
C GLU A 266 -20.80 -26.41 7.55
N ALA A 267 -19.82 -25.53 7.81
CA ALA A 267 -18.53 -25.58 7.14
C ALA A 267 -17.72 -26.84 7.53
N ASP A 268 -17.70 -27.20 8.81
CA ASP A 268 -17.01 -28.38 9.32
C ASP A 268 -17.62 -29.67 8.76
N GLN A 269 -18.94 -29.81 8.79
CA GLN A 269 -19.63 -30.98 8.24
C GLN A 269 -19.34 -31.19 6.75
N ARG A 270 -19.21 -30.09 6.01
CA ARG A 270 -19.04 -30.12 4.56
C ARG A 270 -17.58 -30.26 4.12
N TYR A 271 -16.65 -29.68 4.88
CA TYR A 271 -15.25 -29.54 4.46
C TYR A 271 -14.22 -30.04 5.46
N GLY A 272 -14.58 -30.44 6.68
CA GLY A 272 -13.63 -30.68 7.79
C GLY A 272 -12.42 -31.56 7.42
N ARG A 273 -12.59 -32.61 6.62
CA ARG A 273 -11.47 -33.46 6.16
C ARG A 273 -10.56 -32.80 5.11
N ASN A 274 -11.08 -31.86 4.34
CA ASN A 274 -10.38 -31.15 3.26
C ASN A 274 -10.19 -29.66 3.59
N TRP A 275 -10.34 -29.27 4.86
CA TRP A 275 -10.38 -27.86 5.26
C TRP A 275 -9.10 -27.13 4.86
N GLN A 276 -7.94 -27.69 5.20
CA GLN A 276 -6.63 -27.10 4.89
C GLN A 276 -6.50 -26.75 3.41
N LEU A 277 -6.78 -27.71 2.52
CA LEU A 277 -6.73 -27.49 1.06
C LEU A 277 -7.71 -26.41 0.59
N THR A 278 -8.86 -26.31 1.25
CA THR A 278 -9.90 -25.36 0.88
C THR A 278 -9.58 -23.95 1.37
N TRP A 279 -8.98 -23.85 2.56
CA TRP A 279 -8.51 -22.59 3.12
C TRP A 279 -7.35 -22.02 2.32
N ASP A 280 -6.38 -22.85 1.94
CA ASP A 280 -5.27 -22.44 1.06
C ASP A 280 -5.79 -21.86 -0.27
N GLN A 281 -6.86 -22.43 -0.82
CA GLN A 281 -7.50 -21.86 -2.01
C GLN A 281 -8.13 -20.51 -1.71
N ILE A 282 -8.91 -20.38 -0.63
CA ILE A 282 -9.55 -19.11 -0.24
C ILE A 282 -8.49 -18.02 -0.06
N ASP A 283 -7.43 -18.30 0.69
CA ASP A 283 -6.36 -17.34 0.99
C ASP A 283 -5.63 -16.89 -0.28
N ASN A 284 -5.29 -17.82 -1.18
CA ASN A 284 -4.67 -17.49 -2.47
C ASN A 284 -5.54 -16.57 -3.36
N HIS A 285 -6.87 -16.69 -3.28
CA HIS A 285 -7.80 -15.82 -4.03
C HIS A 285 -8.02 -14.46 -3.34
N CYS A 286 -7.76 -14.38 -2.03
CA CYS A 286 -7.86 -13.16 -1.23
C CYS A 286 -6.51 -12.42 -1.25
N SER A 287 -6.18 -11.77 -2.36
CA SER A 287 -4.85 -11.18 -2.57
C SER A 287 -4.31 -10.36 -1.37
N PRO A 288 -3.11 -10.68 -0.85
CA PRO A 288 -2.45 -9.97 0.26
C PRO A 288 -2.03 -8.52 -0.09
N THR A 289 -2.17 -8.12 -1.37
CA THR A 289 -1.79 -6.77 -1.81
C THR A 289 -2.81 -5.69 -1.42
N ARG A 290 -4.02 -6.05 -1.00
CA ARG A 290 -5.14 -5.12 -0.83
C ARG A 290 -5.33 -4.53 0.57
N VAL A 291 -4.49 -4.89 1.54
CA VAL A 291 -4.73 -4.54 2.95
C VAL A 291 -3.46 -3.98 3.58
N THR A 292 -3.51 -2.70 3.93
CA THR A 292 -2.40 -1.89 4.42
C THR A 292 -2.49 -1.72 5.94
N TYR A 293 -2.61 -2.81 6.69
CA TYR A 293 -2.81 -2.72 8.13
C TYR A 293 -1.60 -2.15 8.87
N ALA A 294 -0.39 -2.06 8.28
CA ALA A 294 0.78 -1.61 9.05
C ALA A 294 1.96 -1.07 8.22
N SER A 295 1.80 -0.73 6.93
CA SER A 295 3.01 -0.56 6.10
C SER A 295 3.94 0.53 6.62
N ILE A 296 3.43 1.69 7.05
CA ILE A 296 4.32 2.75 7.57
C ILE A 296 4.70 2.61 9.04
N HIS A 297 3.85 1.98 9.83
CA HIS A 297 4.14 1.69 11.25
C HIS A 297 5.08 0.50 11.41
N SER A 298 5.59 -0.05 10.32
CA SER A 298 6.67 -1.01 10.37
C SER A 298 8.05 -0.31 10.36
N GLN A 299 8.14 0.96 9.93
CA GLN A 299 9.42 1.68 9.79
C GLN A 299 10.49 0.87 9.02
N GLY A 300 10.10 0.33 7.87
CA GLY A 300 10.98 -0.37 6.94
C GLY A 300 10.70 -1.85 6.71
N THR A 301 11.38 -2.38 5.68
CA THR A 301 11.04 -3.66 5.05
C THR A 301 11.28 -4.85 5.96
N ALA A 302 12.34 -4.83 6.77
CA ALA A 302 12.63 -5.92 7.69
C ALA A 302 11.51 -6.12 8.71
N ASN A 303 11.04 -5.03 9.33
CA ASN A 303 9.93 -5.07 10.29
C ASN A 303 8.61 -5.42 9.61
N TRP A 304 8.38 -4.94 8.38
CA TRP A 304 7.18 -5.27 7.62
C TRP A 304 7.11 -6.77 7.30
N ILE A 305 8.20 -7.35 6.79
CA ILE A 305 8.32 -8.81 6.58
C ILE A 305 8.12 -9.52 7.91
N LYS A 306 8.74 -9.03 8.99
CA LYS A 306 8.64 -9.69 10.29
C LYS A 306 7.23 -9.68 10.87
N MET A 307 6.48 -8.59 10.68
CA MET A 307 5.07 -8.55 11.06
C MET A 307 4.26 -9.60 10.30
N GLN A 308 4.51 -9.78 9.00
CA GLN A 308 3.84 -10.82 8.20
C GLN A 308 4.22 -12.23 8.67
N GLU A 309 5.49 -12.48 8.96
CA GLU A 309 5.95 -13.78 9.50
C GLU A 309 5.34 -14.11 10.87
N LEU A 310 5.02 -13.09 11.68
CA LEU A 310 4.43 -13.25 13.02
C LEU A 310 2.90 -13.26 12.99
N GLU A 311 2.28 -13.00 11.83
CA GLU A 311 0.83 -13.14 11.67
C GLU A 311 0.45 -14.62 11.86
N THR A 312 -0.59 -14.88 12.62
CA THR A 312 -0.95 -16.24 13.05
C THR A 312 -2.45 -16.42 13.08
N GLU A 313 -2.87 -17.48 12.41
CA GLU A 313 -4.21 -18.04 12.49
C GLU A 313 -4.16 -19.26 13.41
N ASN A 314 -4.77 -19.13 14.59
CA ASN A 314 -4.77 -20.22 15.56
C ASN A 314 -6.07 -21.03 15.47
N TRP A 315 -5.95 -22.34 15.24
CA TRP A 315 -7.08 -23.24 14.99
C TRP A 315 -7.19 -24.32 16.08
N PRO A 316 -7.91 -24.06 17.19
CA PRO A 316 -8.08 -25.04 18.25
C PRO A 316 -8.99 -26.19 17.84
N ILE A 317 -8.74 -27.37 18.42
CA ILE A 317 -9.63 -28.52 18.27
C ILE A 317 -10.94 -28.21 19.00
N PHE A 318 -12.02 -28.06 18.25
CA PHE A 318 -13.34 -27.79 18.78
C PHE A 318 -14.30 -28.93 18.41
N ASN A 319 -14.87 -29.56 19.44
CA ASN A 319 -15.90 -30.58 19.27
C ASN A 319 -17.24 -29.96 19.62
N GLN A 320 -18.11 -29.83 18.63
CA GLN A 320 -19.39 -29.18 18.76
C GLN A 320 -20.34 -29.95 19.68
N ASN A 321 -21.09 -29.22 20.51
CA ASN A 321 -22.18 -29.76 21.29
C ASN A 321 -23.53 -29.45 20.62
N ASP A 322 -24.15 -30.47 20.05
CA ASP A 322 -25.44 -30.36 19.35
C ASP A 322 -26.59 -29.89 20.26
N ASN A 323 -26.42 -29.91 21.58
CA ASN A 323 -27.45 -29.53 22.55
C ASN A 323 -27.47 -28.04 22.90
N ILE A 324 -26.52 -27.25 22.40
CA ILE A 324 -26.39 -25.81 22.68
C ILE A 324 -26.39 -25.05 21.35
N ALA A 325 -26.87 -23.80 21.37
CA ALA A 325 -26.71 -22.91 20.23
C ALA A 325 -25.22 -22.75 19.89
N GLU A 326 -24.87 -22.90 18.61
CA GLU A 326 -23.48 -22.88 18.14
C GLU A 326 -22.72 -21.62 18.59
N ASP A 327 -23.38 -20.46 18.50
CA ASP A 327 -22.83 -19.18 18.93
C ASP A 327 -22.41 -19.16 20.40
N GLU A 328 -23.20 -19.80 21.27
CA GLU A 328 -22.93 -19.88 22.71
C GLU A 328 -21.82 -20.91 23.00
N ASP A 329 -21.86 -22.05 22.31
CA ASP A 329 -20.87 -23.11 22.43
C ASP A 329 -19.47 -22.63 22.03
N LEU A 330 -19.36 -21.92 20.90
CA LEU A 330 -18.11 -21.31 20.42
C LEU A 330 -17.55 -20.29 21.42
N ARG A 331 -18.39 -19.40 21.97
CA ARG A 331 -17.94 -18.42 22.97
C ARG A 331 -17.44 -19.08 24.24
N LYS A 332 -18.15 -20.11 24.72
CA LYS A 332 -17.77 -20.87 25.91
C LYS A 332 -16.43 -21.58 25.68
N HIS A 333 -16.29 -22.27 24.56
CA HIS A 333 -15.05 -22.96 24.21
C HIS A 333 -13.88 -21.97 24.06
N PHE A 334 -14.08 -20.85 23.37
CA PHE A 334 -13.05 -19.82 23.24
C PHE A 334 -12.60 -19.28 24.61
N LYS A 335 -13.52 -18.99 25.53
CA LYS A 335 -13.17 -18.55 26.90
C LYS A 335 -12.33 -19.60 27.64
N GLN A 336 -12.73 -20.87 27.58
CA GLN A 336 -11.98 -21.98 28.16
C GLN A 336 -10.57 -22.08 27.56
N TYR A 337 -10.47 -22.05 26.23
CA TYR A 337 -9.21 -22.12 25.49
C TYR A 337 -8.24 -20.98 25.88
N ILE A 338 -8.76 -19.74 26.02
CA ILE A 338 -7.97 -18.59 26.49
C ILE A 338 -7.53 -18.76 27.96
N GLU A 339 -8.39 -19.27 28.83
CA GLU A 339 -8.08 -19.50 30.26
C GLU A 339 -7.03 -20.61 30.47
N GLU A 340 -7.13 -21.70 29.73
CA GLU A 340 -6.15 -22.79 29.73
C GLU A 340 -4.77 -22.29 29.29
N GLY A 341 -4.71 -21.52 28.20
CA GLY A 341 -3.47 -20.89 27.73
C GLY A 341 -2.86 -19.92 28.77
N ARG A 342 -3.69 -19.15 29.49
CA ARG A 342 -3.21 -18.25 30.57
C ARG A 342 -2.63 -19.02 31.76
N SER A 343 -3.21 -20.16 32.10
CA SER A 343 -2.79 -20.98 33.25
C SER A 343 -1.43 -21.62 32.98
N GLN A 344 -1.24 -22.18 31.79
CA GLN A 344 0.05 -22.74 31.35
C GLN A 344 1.16 -21.68 31.29
N THR A 345 0.84 -20.46 30.85
CA THR A 345 1.81 -19.34 30.83
C THR A 345 2.32 -18.99 32.24
N ARG A 346 1.43 -18.93 33.23
CA ARG A 346 1.77 -18.57 34.63
C ARG A 346 2.60 -19.64 35.35
N GLU A 347 2.36 -20.92 35.06
CA GLU A 347 3.13 -22.03 35.63
C GLU A 347 4.56 -22.08 35.04
N ASN A 348 4.71 -21.81 33.75
CA ASN A 348 6.02 -21.81 33.09
C ASN A 348 6.88 -20.60 33.47
N GLU A 349 6.29 -19.43 33.76
CA GLU A 349 7.03 -18.29 34.30
C GLU A 349 7.62 -18.55 35.70
N ARG A 350 6.99 -19.44 36.49
CA ARG A 350 7.52 -19.88 37.80
C ARG A 350 8.64 -20.90 37.66
N ASN A 351 8.69 -21.63 36.55
CA ASN A 351 9.65 -22.70 36.27
C ASN A 351 10.70 -22.31 35.22
N LYS A 352 11.18 -21.05 35.21
CA LYS A 352 12.24 -20.60 34.30
C LYS A 352 13.59 -21.25 34.62
N GLY A 353 13.76 -22.47 34.13
CA GLY A 353 15.01 -23.21 34.06
C GLY A 353 14.87 -24.33 33.04
N THR A 354 15.42 -24.11 31.84
CA THR A 354 15.66 -25.12 30.79
C THR A 354 14.44 -25.84 30.19
N SER A 355 14.00 -25.40 29.01
CA SER A 355 14.13 -26.15 27.75
C SER A 355 13.40 -25.44 26.61
N SER A 356 14.09 -25.36 25.47
CA SER A 356 13.56 -24.98 24.17
C SER A 356 13.15 -26.27 23.45
N GLU A 357 11.87 -26.60 23.44
CA GLU A 357 11.27 -27.56 22.50
C GLU A 357 9.74 -27.48 22.64
N ASP A 358 9.08 -27.22 21.50
CA ASP A 358 7.65 -27.30 21.19
C ASP A 358 6.65 -26.68 22.19
N ASN A 359 6.42 -25.38 22.01
CA ASN A 359 5.47 -24.57 22.78
C ASN A 359 4.07 -24.52 22.11
N ASP A 360 3.63 -25.59 21.47
CA ASP A 360 2.37 -25.67 20.71
C ASP A 360 1.10 -25.49 21.58
N GLY A 361 1.23 -25.57 22.91
CA GLY A 361 0.12 -25.38 23.85
C GLY A 361 -0.09 -23.94 24.34
N ILE A 362 0.91 -23.04 24.21
CA ILE A 362 0.82 -21.70 24.82
C ILE A 362 0.25 -20.70 23.82
N LEU A 363 -0.97 -20.24 24.11
CA LEU A 363 -1.65 -19.22 23.34
C LEU A 363 -0.90 -17.88 23.42
N SER A 364 -0.32 -17.46 22.28
CA SER A 364 0.47 -16.23 22.21
C SER A 364 -0.29 -15.03 22.80
N PRO A 365 0.34 -14.22 23.67
CA PRO A 365 -0.30 -13.02 24.21
C PRO A 365 -0.67 -11.97 23.14
N GLY A 366 -0.19 -12.14 21.91
CA GLY A 366 -0.43 -11.20 20.81
C GLY A 366 -1.73 -11.50 20.07
N LEU A 367 -2.31 -12.68 20.25
CA LEU A 367 -3.64 -13.00 19.73
C LEU A 367 -4.69 -12.13 20.42
N LEU A 368 -5.71 -11.71 19.67
CA LEU A 368 -6.81 -10.93 20.23
C LEU A 368 -7.68 -11.82 21.12
N ARG A 369 -7.91 -11.40 22.38
CA ARG A 369 -8.50 -12.26 23.42
C ARG A 369 -10.00 -12.05 23.67
N ASN A 370 -10.57 -11.02 23.06
CA ASN A 370 -11.99 -10.67 23.13
C ASN A 370 -12.70 -10.91 21.79
N THR A 371 -11.99 -11.42 20.78
CA THR A 371 -12.55 -11.64 19.45
C THR A 371 -11.98 -12.91 18.83
N PHE A 372 -12.85 -13.70 18.23
CA PHE A 372 -12.48 -14.85 17.39
C PHE A 372 -13.21 -14.79 16.06
N ILE A 373 -12.68 -15.50 15.07
CA ILE A 373 -13.21 -15.52 13.71
C ILE A 373 -13.90 -16.86 13.45
N VAL A 374 -15.06 -16.83 12.80
CA VAL A 374 -15.80 -18.03 12.40
C VAL A 374 -15.97 -18.01 10.88
N ILE A 375 -15.58 -19.13 10.25
CA ILE A 375 -15.71 -19.34 8.81
C ILE A 375 -17.12 -19.88 8.49
N PRO A 376 -17.93 -19.13 7.72
CA PRO A 376 -19.25 -19.56 7.30
C PRO A 376 -19.18 -20.53 6.10
N ALA A 377 -20.16 -21.42 5.93
CA ALA A 377 -20.17 -22.40 4.84
C ALA A 377 -20.35 -21.77 3.44
N GLU A 378 -20.98 -20.60 3.38
CA GLU A 378 -21.25 -19.83 2.16
C GLU A 378 -19.96 -19.34 1.51
N LEU A 379 -18.96 -18.96 2.33
CA LEU A 379 -17.62 -18.57 1.86
C LEU A 379 -16.97 -19.68 1.05
N VAL A 380 -17.20 -20.92 1.48
CA VAL A 380 -16.55 -22.11 0.94
C VAL A 380 -17.28 -22.65 -0.30
N SER A 381 -18.59 -22.38 -0.41
CA SER A 381 -19.45 -22.86 -1.50
C SER A 381 -19.21 -22.15 -2.84
N GLY A 382 -18.75 -20.89 -2.81
CA GLY A 382 -18.55 -20.06 -4.00
C GLY A 382 -17.31 -20.37 -4.84
N ASN A 383 -16.37 -21.18 -4.32
CA ASN A 383 -15.01 -21.30 -4.86
C ASN A 383 -14.76 -22.48 -5.83
N LEU A 384 -15.66 -23.46 -5.94
CA LEU A 384 -15.38 -24.72 -6.66
C LEU A 384 -15.40 -24.64 -8.21
N GLY A 385 -15.14 -23.47 -8.83
CA GLY A 385 -15.10 -23.39 -10.30
C GLY A 385 -14.78 -22.03 -10.95
N ARG A 386 -14.21 -21.06 -10.24
CA ARG A 386 -14.00 -19.70 -10.77
C ARG A 386 -12.53 -19.41 -11.09
N ARG A 387 -12.28 -18.55 -12.09
CA ARG A 387 -10.92 -18.21 -12.57
C ARG A 387 -10.33 -17.04 -11.76
N GLU A 388 -9.00 -17.02 -11.62
CA GLU A 388 -8.19 -15.99 -10.94
C GLU A 388 -8.50 -14.52 -11.34
N SER A 389 -9.13 -14.29 -12.50
CA SER A 389 -9.43 -12.95 -13.03
C SER A 389 -10.77 -12.37 -12.59
N GLU A 390 -11.66 -13.16 -11.96
CA GLU A 390 -12.96 -12.67 -11.49
C GLU A 390 -12.79 -11.96 -10.14
N ILE A 391 -12.88 -10.63 -10.14
CA ILE A 391 -12.90 -9.81 -8.93
C ILE A 391 -14.10 -10.26 -8.09
N LEU A 392 -13.83 -10.87 -6.94
CA LEU A 392 -14.86 -11.37 -6.04
C LEU A 392 -15.54 -10.20 -5.32
N ASP A 393 -16.88 -10.13 -5.40
CA ASP A 393 -17.72 -9.46 -4.40
C ASP A 393 -17.35 -10.00 -3.02
N PRO A 394 -17.24 -9.16 -1.98
CA PRO A 394 -16.32 -9.42 -0.89
C PRO A 394 -16.73 -10.65 -0.09
N TYR A 395 -15.92 -11.70 -0.22
CA TYR A 395 -15.88 -12.81 0.71
C TYR A 395 -15.79 -12.31 2.15
N TRP A 396 -16.54 -12.94 3.04
CA TRP A 396 -16.71 -12.47 4.40
C TRP A 396 -16.64 -13.62 5.40
N VAL A 397 -16.19 -13.26 6.60
CA VAL A 397 -16.14 -14.10 7.79
C VAL A 397 -16.96 -13.43 8.89
N TRP A 398 -17.33 -14.20 9.92
CA TRP A 398 -17.89 -13.60 11.12
C TRP A 398 -16.79 -13.29 12.12
N ALA A 399 -16.73 -12.05 12.60
CA ALA A 399 -15.97 -11.71 13.80
C ALA A 399 -16.92 -11.71 15.01
N TYR A 400 -16.62 -12.54 16.00
CA TYR A 400 -17.43 -12.76 17.19
C TYR A 400 -16.85 -12.01 18.38
N ASP A 401 -17.71 -11.31 19.12
CA ASP A 401 -17.41 -10.76 20.44
C ASP A 401 -17.52 -11.89 21.47
N ALA A 402 -16.39 -12.25 22.06
CA ALA A 402 -16.32 -13.30 23.05
C ALA A 402 -17.01 -12.93 24.36
N ASP A 403 -17.02 -11.64 24.70
CA ASP A 403 -17.52 -11.14 25.98
C ASP A 403 -18.99 -10.74 25.92
N TRP A 404 -19.61 -10.80 24.74
CA TRP A 404 -21.04 -10.55 24.57
C TRP A 404 -21.89 -11.59 25.31
N ASP A 405 -22.75 -11.10 26.21
CA ASP A 405 -23.63 -11.87 27.09
C ASP A 405 -25.13 -11.58 26.83
N GLY A 406 -25.43 -10.82 25.77
CA GLY A 406 -26.79 -10.39 25.43
C GLY A 406 -27.37 -9.30 26.33
N SER A 407 -26.62 -8.80 27.31
CA SER A 407 -27.09 -7.81 28.30
C SER A 407 -26.79 -6.35 27.94
N ALA A 408 -25.93 -6.12 26.96
CA ALA A 408 -25.56 -4.77 26.53
C ALA A 408 -26.81 -3.98 26.05
N GLU A 409 -26.98 -2.76 26.56
CA GLU A 409 -28.03 -1.80 26.18
C GLU A 409 -28.44 -1.95 24.72
N GLU A 410 -29.74 -2.18 24.47
CA GLU A 410 -30.29 -2.54 23.16
C GLU A 410 -29.78 -1.63 22.05
N THR A 411 -28.71 -2.05 21.39
CA THR A 411 -28.12 -1.29 20.31
C THR A 411 -28.88 -1.67 19.08
N ILE A 412 -29.83 -0.82 18.72
CA ILE A 412 -30.67 -1.02 17.55
C ILE A 412 -30.19 -0.05 16.47
N SER A 413 -29.88 -0.60 15.30
CA SER A 413 -29.59 0.18 14.11
C SER A 413 -30.35 -0.44 12.95
N SER A 414 -31.09 0.37 12.21
CA SER A 414 -31.96 -0.08 11.11
C SER A 414 -32.93 -1.21 11.48
N GLY A 415 -33.37 -1.27 12.75
CA GLY A 415 -34.29 -2.30 13.26
C GLY A 415 -33.62 -3.63 13.63
N GLU A 416 -32.30 -3.77 13.46
CA GLU A 416 -31.55 -4.94 13.90
C GLU A 416 -30.83 -4.67 15.21
N LYS A 417 -30.77 -5.70 16.07
CA LYS A 417 -30.04 -5.67 17.34
C LYS A 417 -28.65 -6.26 17.16
N TYR A 418 -27.65 -5.67 17.82
CA TYR A 418 -26.32 -6.24 17.87
C TYR A 418 -26.33 -7.62 18.57
N GLN A 419 -25.86 -8.66 17.87
CA GLN A 419 -25.86 -10.05 18.34
C GLN A 419 -24.47 -10.54 18.77
N GLY A 420 -23.57 -9.62 19.16
CA GLY A 420 -22.21 -10.00 19.53
C GLY A 420 -21.37 -10.52 18.36
N ARG A 421 -21.72 -10.17 17.11
CA ARG A 421 -20.95 -10.53 15.91
C ARG A 421 -21.16 -9.54 14.78
N VAL A 422 -20.20 -9.46 13.86
CA VAL A 422 -20.26 -8.61 12.66
C VAL A 422 -19.68 -9.36 11.47
N LYS A 423 -20.25 -9.15 10.28
CA LYS A 423 -19.66 -9.64 9.04
C LYS A 423 -18.46 -8.76 8.70
N VAL A 424 -17.32 -9.38 8.42
CA VAL A 424 -16.08 -8.70 8.06
C VAL A 424 -15.60 -9.24 6.73
N ALA A 425 -15.30 -8.35 5.78
CA ALA A 425 -14.62 -8.78 4.56
C ALA A 425 -13.32 -9.48 4.94
N ILE A 426 -13.03 -10.67 4.41
CA ILE A 426 -11.88 -11.48 4.84
C ILE A 426 -10.56 -10.70 4.75
N TRP A 427 -10.39 -9.94 3.69
CA TRP A 427 -9.22 -9.07 3.51
C TRP A 427 -9.21 -7.89 4.51
N SER A 428 -10.31 -7.48 5.11
CA SER A 428 -10.30 -6.43 6.13
C SER A 428 -9.91 -6.91 7.54
N VAL A 429 -9.78 -8.23 7.80
CA VAL A 429 -9.57 -8.79 9.14
C VAL A 429 -8.32 -8.23 9.84
N ASN A 430 -7.18 -8.11 9.14
CA ASN A 430 -5.96 -7.55 9.74
C ASN A 430 -6.03 -6.04 9.95
N SER A 431 -6.74 -5.31 9.08
CA SER A 431 -7.04 -3.90 9.33
C SER A 431 -7.89 -3.71 10.58
N TRP A 432 -8.81 -4.63 10.84
CA TRP A 432 -9.56 -4.66 12.10
C TRP A 432 -8.63 -4.89 13.29
N PHE A 433 -7.77 -5.92 13.24
CA PHE A 433 -6.81 -6.16 14.33
C PHE A 433 -6.03 -4.89 14.67
N TYR A 434 -5.57 -4.20 13.63
CA TYR A 434 -4.88 -2.93 13.79
C TYR A 434 -5.78 -1.87 14.44
N ALA A 435 -6.99 -1.65 13.93
CA ALA A 435 -7.94 -0.65 14.47
C ALA A 435 -8.33 -0.93 15.93
N ALA A 436 -8.61 -2.20 16.29
CA ALA A 436 -8.95 -2.62 17.65
C ALA A 436 -7.83 -2.29 18.65
N ARG A 437 -6.57 -2.50 18.24
CA ARG A 437 -5.40 -2.26 19.08
C ARG A 437 -4.93 -0.81 19.07
N TRP A 438 -5.16 -0.07 17.98
CA TRP A 438 -4.73 1.31 17.82
C TRP A 438 -5.74 2.31 18.37
N GLU A 439 -7.00 2.19 18.00
CA GLU A 439 -8.04 3.16 18.31
C GLU A 439 -8.97 2.70 19.45
N GLY A 440 -8.80 1.47 19.94
CA GLY A 440 -9.65 0.91 20.99
C GLY A 440 -11.10 0.67 20.55
N VAL A 441 -11.32 0.65 19.24
CA VAL A 441 -12.63 0.40 18.61
C VAL A 441 -13.07 -1.01 18.98
N ASN A 442 -14.33 -1.16 19.39
CA ASN A 442 -14.90 -2.46 19.70
C ASN A 442 -15.74 -3.01 18.54
N LEU A 443 -16.13 -4.29 18.61
CA LEU A 443 -16.93 -4.93 17.56
C LEU A 443 -18.33 -4.31 17.38
N ARG A 444 -18.89 -3.68 18.42
CA ARG A 444 -20.18 -2.98 18.35
C ARG A 444 -20.08 -1.72 17.49
N ASP A 445 -18.99 -0.96 17.61
CA ASP A 445 -18.74 0.22 16.77
C ASP A 445 -18.61 -0.18 15.29
N MET A 446 -17.86 -1.26 15.00
CA MET A 446 -17.77 -1.81 13.65
C MET A 446 -19.13 -2.25 13.10
N TRP A 447 -19.94 -2.90 13.94
CA TRP A 447 -21.26 -3.36 13.55
C TRP A 447 -22.18 -2.19 13.19
N LEU A 448 -22.11 -1.07 13.92
CA LEU A 448 -22.85 0.16 13.60
C LEU A 448 -22.47 0.70 12.22
N LYS A 449 -21.18 0.71 11.89
CA LYS A 449 -20.70 1.12 10.55
C LYS A 449 -21.10 0.16 9.45
N ALA A 450 -21.03 -1.14 9.72
CA ALA A 450 -21.43 -2.16 8.76
C ALA A 450 -22.87 -1.94 8.29
N GLN A 451 -23.76 -1.41 9.14
CA GLN A 451 -25.16 -1.12 8.76
C GLN A 451 -25.30 -0.10 7.63
N GLN A 452 -24.27 0.69 7.33
CA GLN A 452 -24.28 1.64 6.22
C GLN A 452 -23.97 0.95 4.88
N HIS A 453 -23.37 -0.24 4.90
CA HIS A 453 -23.11 -1.03 3.71
C HIS A 453 -24.37 -1.81 3.28
N PRO A 454 -24.71 -1.89 1.97
CA PRO A 454 -25.90 -2.62 1.50
C PRO A 454 -25.95 -4.08 1.97
N GLU A 455 -24.80 -4.73 2.07
CA GLU A 455 -24.68 -6.12 2.54
C GLU A 455 -24.42 -6.27 4.05
N LYS A 456 -24.45 -5.16 4.80
CA LYS A 456 -24.15 -5.12 6.24
C LYS A 456 -22.77 -5.68 6.58
N LEU A 457 -21.82 -5.41 5.70
CA LEU A 457 -20.45 -5.86 5.78
C LEU A 457 -19.57 -4.75 6.31
N TRP A 458 -18.74 -5.06 7.30
CA TRP A 458 -17.66 -4.16 7.66
C TRP A 458 -16.52 -4.33 6.65
N ILE A 459 -16.18 -3.21 6.02
CA ILE A 459 -15.10 -3.10 5.07
C ILE A 459 -14.18 -1.99 5.53
N CYS A 460 -12.92 -2.33 5.79
CA CYS A 460 -11.88 -1.32 5.92
C CYS A 460 -11.24 -1.11 4.55
N TYR A 461 -11.76 -0.14 3.81
CA TYR A 461 -10.93 0.49 2.79
C TYR A 461 -9.74 1.12 3.50
N SER A 462 -8.54 0.93 2.96
CA SER A 462 -7.33 1.55 3.50
C SER A 462 -7.54 3.05 3.64
N LYS A 463 -7.77 3.55 4.87
CA LYS A 463 -7.76 4.98 5.16
C LYS A 463 -6.36 5.52 4.83
N GLU A 464 -6.28 6.68 4.18
CA GLU A 464 -5.00 7.36 3.97
C GLU A 464 -4.47 7.78 5.35
N LEU A 465 -3.18 7.64 5.66
CA LEU A 465 -2.71 7.88 7.03
C LEU A 465 -2.95 9.30 7.57
N GLU A 466 -3.13 10.27 6.67
CA GLU A 466 -3.56 11.63 6.99
C GLU A 466 -5.03 11.68 7.51
N GLU A 467 -5.82 10.64 7.26
CA GLU A 467 -7.18 10.42 7.78
C GLU A 467 -7.19 9.62 9.09
N TRP A 468 -6.07 8.99 9.48
CA TRP A 468 -5.96 8.23 10.74
C TRP A 468 -5.80 9.15 11.97
N ASP A 469 -5.26 10.36 11.79
CA ASP A 469 -5.12 11.37 12.86
C ASP A 469 -6.35 12.29 12.98
N HIS A 470 -7.34 12.18 12.09
CA HIS A 470 -8.40 13.17 11.95
C HIS A 470 -9.83 12.63 12.10
N GLU A 471 -10.05 11.32 12.01
CA GLU A 471 -11.33 10.72 12.40
C GLU A 471 -11.11 9.38 13.11
N PRO A 472 -11.52 9.25 14.40
CA PRO A 472 -11.64 7.93 15.00
C PRO A 472 -12.56 7.06 14.13
N TYR A 473 -12.38 5.75 14.13
CA TYR A 473 -13.28 4.76 13.51
C TYR A 473 -14.73 4.79 14.06
N ILE A 474 -15.17 5.87 14.71
CA ILE A 474 -16.57 6.11 15.11
C ILE A 474 -17.46 6.40 13.90
#